data_AF-A0AAJ1JBR2-F1
#
_entry.id   AF-A0AAJ1JBR2-F1
#
_cell.length_a   1.000
_cell.length_b   1.000
_cell.length_c   1.000
_cell.angle_alpha   90.00
_cell.angle_beta   90.00
_cell.angle_gamma   90.00
#
_symmetry.space_group_name_H-M   'P 1'
#
loop_
_entity.id
_entity.type
_entity.pdbx_description
1 polymer ?
#
loop_
_entity_poly.entity_id
_entity_poly.type
_entity_poly.pdbx_seq_one_letter_code
_entity_poly.pdbx_strand_id
1 'polypeptide(L)'
;MTWGGTDDRDDGILDDIGLSYMSFYHNLFTDKTYALINNKWREHHTKTINGYFEKFVHNHPVLIDDLVGEISLLDGGNKFSTPDIDTHIVIERNEVESLDTSKLHHVFEFATSSLPITRFLQGKIDITFNGYDFDDELYMIDDVRKFMRKVSDEINCLFFFINPNGISQILRYFFLSFTNINNQEIDSNGMIKLDLDLKDSKLFFEHQFNGLNELTERCNMSIYENKKITYAVFDCIGIPHS
;
A
#
# COMPACT_ATOMS: atom_id res chain seq x y z
N MET A 1 26.78 -21.74 15.88
CA MET A 1 26.38 -22.53 14.71
C MET A 1 26.70 -21.68 13.49
N THR A 2 27.73 -22.04 12.73
CA THR A 2 28.07 -21.43 11.45
C THR A 2 27.35 -22.20 10.36
N TRP A 3 26.45 -21.53 9.63
CA TRP A 3 25.92 -22.03 8.37
C TRP A 3 26.60 -21.23 7.26
N GLY A 4 27.38 -21.91 6.44
CA GLY A 4 28.14 -21.34 5.33
C GLY A 4 28.98 -22.45 4.74
N GLY A 5 28.61 -22.91 3.55
CA GLY A 5 29.30 -24.00 2.86
C GLY A 5 30.74 -23.61 2.55
N THR A 6 31.67 -24.43 3.01
CA THR A 6 33.09 -24.37 2.62
C THR A 6 33.31 -25.34 1.46
N ASP A 7 32.61 -25.14 0.34
CA ASP A 7 32.91 -25.90 -0.88
C ASP A 7 33.86 -25.06 -1.72
N ASP A 8 35.13 -25.45 -1.76
CA ASP A 8 36.24 -24.76 -2.45
C ASP A 8 36.00 -24.55 -3.96
N ARG A 9 34.88 -25.04 -4.49
CA ARG A 9 34.47 -24.98 -5.90
C ARG A 9 33.70 -23.70 -6.28
N ASP A 10 33.19 -22.96 -5.31
CA ASP A 10 32.33 -21.80 -5.57
C ASP A 10 33.09 -20.46 -5.59
N ASP A 11 34.25 -20.36 -4.93
CA ASP A 11 35.00 -19.10 -4.81
C ASP A 11 35.55 -18.63 -6.17
N GLY A 12 36.03 -19.55 -7.01
CA GLY A 12 36.57 -19.20 -8.33
C GLY A 12 35.52 -18.69 -9.32
N ILE A 13 34.27 -19.16 -9.21
CA ILE A 13 33.18 -18.74 -10.11
C ILE A 13 32.67 -17.36 -9.72
N LEU A 14 32.64 -17.06 -8.41
CA LEU A 14 32.13 -15.79 -7.87
C LEU A 14 33.12 -14.64 -8.07
N ASP A 15 34.42 -14.88 -7.90
CA ASP A 15 35.46 -13.87 -8.17
C ASP A 15 35.51 -13.49 -9.66
N ASP A 16 35.31 -14.45 -10.58
CA ASP A 16 35.28 -14.22 -12.03
C ASP A 16 34.12 -13.33 -12.49
N ILE A 17 33.04 -13.24 -11.70
CA ILE A 17 31.87 -12.38 -11.95
C ILE A 17 31.82 -11.16 -10.99
N GLY A 18 32.88 -10.93 -10.21
CA GLY A 18 33.00 -9.77 -9.31
C GLY A 18 32.13 -9.83 -8.06
N LEU A 19 31.68 -11.02 -7.65
CA LEU A 19 30.88 -11.24 -6.45
C LEU A 19 31.75 -11.91 -5.38
N SER A 20 31.70 -11.41 -4.14
CA SER A 20 32.38 -12.04 -3.01
C SER A 20 31.37 -12.62 -2.03
N TYR A 21 31.60 -13.82 -1.50
CA TYR A 21 30.84 -14.37 -0.37
C TYR A 21 30.90 -13.40 0.80
N MET A 22 29.78 -12.76 1.12
CA MET A 22 29.70 -11.86 2.27
C MET A 22 29.40 -12.71 3.52
N SER A 23 30.45 -13.10 4.24
CA SER A 23 30.30 -13.82 5.50
C SER A 23 29.91 -12.85 6.62
N PHE A 24 28.87 -13.20 7.37
CA PHE A 24 28.40 -12.42 8.51
C PHE A 24 28.65 -13.17 9.82
N TYR A 25 29.05 -12.44 10.85
CA TYR A 25 29.18 -12.92 12.21
C TYR A 25 28.41 -11.98 13.14
N HIS A 26 27.45 -12.52 13.88
CA HIS A 26 26.70 -11.77 14.87
C HIS A 26 27.14 -12.17 16.28
N ASN A 27 27.63 -11.21 17.06
CA ASN A 27 28.05 -11.41 18.43
C ASN A 27 26.87 -11.17 19.38
N LEU A 28 26.30 -12.27 19.87
CA LEU A 28 25.13 -12.27 20.78
C LEU A 28 25.38 -11.59 22.13
N PHE A 29 26.63 -11.44 22.57
CA PHE A 29 26.94 -10.81 23.87
C PHE A 29 27.03 -9.30 23.78
N THR A 30 27.45 -8.78 22.62
CA THR A 30 27.59 -7.33 22.39
C THR A 30 26.48 -6.76 21.52
N ASP A 31 25.60 -7.62 20.98
CA ASP A 31 24.57 -7.29 19.99
C ASP A 31 25.12 -6.54 18.77
N LYS A 32 26.26 -7.01 18.25
CA LYS A 32 26.97 -6.39 17.12
C LYS A 32 27.11 -7.37 15.97
N THR A 33 26.79 -6.89 14.77
CA THR A 33 26.98 -7.63 13.52
C THR A 33 28.30 -7.22 12.87
N TYR A 34 29.04 -8.19 12.35
CA TYR A 34 30.29 -8.00 11.63
C TYR A 34 30.16 -8.63 10.24
N ALA A 35 30.75 -7.98 9.25
CA ALA A 35 30.91 -8.54 7.90
C ALA A 35 32.40 -8.79 7.63
N LEU A 36 32.70 -9.88 6.94
CA LEU A 36 34.03 -10.18 6.45
C LEU A 36 34.27 -9.40 5.16
N ILE A 37 35.12 -8.37 5.23
CA ILE A 37 35.46 -7.53 4.07
C ILE A 37 36.99 -7.56 3.90
N ASN A 38 37.46 -8.02 2.73
CA ASN A 38 38.88 -8.17 2.41
C ASN A 38 39.64 -8.98 3.48
N ASN A 39 39.10 -10.14 3.88
CA ASN A 39 39.64 -11.01 4.92
C ASN A 39 39.82 -10.35 6.31
N LYS A 40 39.08 -9.27 6.59
CA LYS A 40 39.04 -8.62 7.90
C LYS A 40 37.60 -8.45 8.37
N TRP A 41 37.33 -8.88 9.60
CA TRP A 41 36.05 -8.62 10.26
C TRP A 41 35.92 -7.14 10.59
N ARG A 42 34.86 -6.51 10.08
CA ARG A 42 34.53 -5.10 10.35
C ARG A 42 33.14 -5.03 10.95
N GLU A 43 32.97 -4.19 11.97
CA GLU A 43 31.67 -3.92 12.57
C GLU A 43 30.75 -3.32 11.48
N HIS A 44 29.66 -4.02 11.20
CA HIS A 44 28.67 -3.59 10.25
C HIS A 44 27.52 -2.95 11.01
N HIS A 45 27.41 -1.63 10.86
CA HIS A 45 26.23 -0.90 11.33
C HIS A 45 25.08 -1.18 10.36
N THR A 46 24.32 -2.24 10.63
CA THR A 46 23.05 -2.49 9.94
C THR A 46 22.05 -1.41 10.37
N LYS A 47 21.99 -0.31 9.62
CA LYS A 47 20.67 0.26 9.34
C LYS A 47 19.91 -0.87 8.63
N THR A 48 18.66 -1.09 9.01
CA THR A 48 17.79 -2.14 8.44
C THR A 48 18.01 -2.21 6.93
N ILE A 49 18.05 -3.42 6.35
CA ILE A 49 18.26 -3.65 4.90
C ILE A 49 17.37 -2.70 4.07
N ASN A 50 16.15 -2.46 4.54
CA ASN A 50 15.19 -1.52 3.99
C ASN A 50 15.71 -0.07 3.94
N GLY A 51 16.37 0.42 5.00
CA GLY A 51 16.82 1.82 5.06
C GLY A 51 17.96 2.18 4.08
N TYR A 52 18.77 1.20 3.64
CA TYR A 52 19.75 1.44 2.57
C TYR A 52 19.07 1.42 1.19
N PHE A 53 18.14 0.50 0.98
CA PHE A 53 17.39 0.39 -0.27
C PHE A 53 16.45 1.58 -0.47
N GLU A 54 15.68 1.98 0.53
CA GLU A 54 14.81 3.17 0.51
C GLU A 54 15.61 4.43 0.20
N LYS A 55 16.75 4.62 0.87
CA LYS A 55 17.64 5.75 0.61
C LYS A 55 18.23 5.69 -0.79
N PHE A 56 18.54 4.50 -1.30
CA PHE A 56 19.05 4.33 -2.65
C PHE A 56 17.99 4.66 -3.70
N VAL A 57 16.76 4.14 -3.54
CA VAL A 57 15.60 4.42 -4.40
C VAL A 57 15.32 5.92 -4.43
N HIS A 58 15.26 6.57 -3.27
CA HIS A 58 15.01 8.01 -3.18
C HIS A 58 16.07 8.86 -3.88
N ASN A 59 17.34 8.46 -3.82
CA ASN A 59 18.44 9.22 -4.41
C ASN A 59 18.65 8.95 -5.90
N HIS A 60 18.03 7.91 -6.47
CA HIS A 60 18.24 7.51 -7.87
C HIS A 60 16.93 7.25 -8.61
N PRO A 61 15.97 8.20 -8.63
CA PRO A 61 14.64 7.97 -9.21
C PRO A 61 14.70 7.59 -10.69
N VAL A 62 15.59 8.21 -11.47
CA VAL A 62 15.77 7.92 -12.90
C VAL A 62 16.20 6.48 -13.14
N LEU A 63 17.15 5.96 -12.35
CA LEU A 63 17.63 4.59 -12.49
C LEU A 63 16.56 3.56 -12.12
N ILE A 64 15.77 3.87 -11.08
CA ILE A 64 14.63 3.04 -10.69
C ILE A 64 13.57 3.03 -11.78
N ASP A 65 13.28 4.19 -12.39
CA ASP A 65 12.34 4.32 -13.49
C ASP A 65 12.78 3.49 -14.72
N ASP A 66 14.07 3.55 -15.06
CA ASP A 66 14.66 2.78 -16.15
C ASP A 66 14.55 1.27 -15.88
N LEU A 67 14.90 0.83 -14.67
CA LEU A 67 14.80 -0.58 -14.26
C LEU A 67 13.36 -1.09 -14.29
N VAL A 68 12.41 -0.34 -13.74
CA VAL A 68 10.99 -0.70 -13.73
C VAL A 68 10.45 -0.73 -15.16
N GLY A 69 10.86 0.21 -16.01
CA GLY A 69 10.50 0.25 -17.42
C GLY A 69 10.96 -1.00 -18.18
N GLU A 70 12.22 -1.39 -18.02
CA GLU A 70 12.75 -2.59 -18.68
C GLU A 70 12.11 -3.89 -18.16
N ILE A 71 11.90 -3.99 -16.84
CA ILE A 71 11.24 -5.16 -16.24
C ILE A 71 9.80 -5.28 -16.75
N SER A 72 9.06 -4.16 -16.81
CA SER A 72 7.67 -4.13 -17.28
C SER A 72 7.55 -4.52 -18.76
N LEU A 73 8.53 -4.12 -19.58
CA LEU A 73 8.64 -4.49 -20.99
C LEU A 73 8.88 -6.00 -21.19
N LEU A 74 9.78 -6.59 -20.40
CA LEU A 74 10.14 -8.00 -20.49
C LEU A 74 9.05 -8.94 -19.97
N ASP A 75 8.23 -8.44 -19.06
CA ASP A 75 7.20 -9.22 -18.37
C ASP A 75 5.80 -9.10 -18.98
N GLY A 76 5.63 -8.22 -19.98
CA GLY A 76 4.34 -7.98 -20.63
C GLY A 76 3.24 -7.55 -19.65
N GLY A 77 3.60 -7.03 -18.48
CA GLY A 77 2.65 -6.60 -17.46
C GLY A 77 2.04 -7.70 -16.57
N ASN A 78 2.64 -8.91 -16.44
CA ASN A 78 1.93 -10.07 -15.85
C ASN A 78 2.55 -10.82 -14.65
N LYS A 79 3.85 -10.75 -14.37
CA LYS A 79 4.56 -11.62 -13.39
C LYS A 79 5.33 -10.85 -12.31
N PHE A 80 5.81 -9.64 -12.63
CA PHE A 80 6.30 -8.61 -11.71
C PHE A 80 5.29 -7.46 -11.54
N SER A 81 4.15 -7.56 -12.23
CA SER A 81 3.10 -6.55 -12.27
C SER A 81 1.93 -6.86 -11.33
N THR A 82 1.88 -8.08 -10.80
CA THR A 82 0.84 -8.54 -9.87
C THR A 82 1.43 -9.42 -8.78
N PRO A 83 1.46 -8.87 -7.57
CA PRO A 83 1.16 -9.63 -6.38
C PRO A 83 -0.30 -9.43 -6.01
N ASP A 84 -0.92 -10.48 -5.45
CA ASP A 84 -2.10 -10.34 -4.61
C ASP A 84 -1.69 -9.45 -3.42
N ILE A 85 -2.04 -8.16 -3.47
CA ILE A 85 -1.79 -7.10 -2.46
C ILE A 85 -0.30 -6.72 -2.31
N ASP A 86 0.09 -5.60 -2.90
CA ASP A 86 1.49 -5.12 -2.88
C ASP A 86 1.75 -3.97 -1.89
N THR A 87 0.71 -3.35 -1.33
CA THR A 87 0.87 -2.33 -0.28
C THR A 87 -0.30 -2.42 0.69
N HIS A 88 -0.06 -3.13 1.80
CA HIS A 88 -1.03 -3.23 2.89
C HIS A 88 -0.66 -2.25 4.01
N ILE A 89 -1.54 -1.29 4.26
CA ILE A 89 -1.37 -0.27 5.29
C ILE A 89 -2.24 -0.64 6.48
N VAL A 90 -1.60 -0.78 7.64
CA VAL A 90 -2.31 -1.01 8.90
C VAL A 90 -2.40 0.31 9.66
N ILE A 91 -3.63 0.69 10.01
CA ILE A 91 -3.95 1.83 10.86
C ILE A 91 -4.22 1.30 12.27
N GLU A 92 -3.40 1.71 13.21
CA GLU A 92 -3.49 1.33 14.60
C GLU A 92 -4.57 2.16 15.31
N ARG A 93 -5.22 1.57 16.32
CA ARG A 93 -6.24 2.24 17.13
C ARG A 93 -5.79 3.60 17.69
N ASN A 94 -4.55 3.72 18.14
CA ASN A 94 -4.01 4.97 18.67
C ASN A 94 -3.94 6.08 17.59
N GLU A 95 -3.71 5.74 16.31
CA GLU A 95 -3.75 6.69 15.20
C GLU A 95 -5.18 7.18 14.97
N VAL A 96 -6.18 6.30 15.11
CA VAL A 96 -7.60 6.69 15.04
C VAL A 96 -7.99 7.62 16.18
N GLU A 97 -7.67 7.23 17.42
CA GLU A 97 -8.03 7.98 18.63
C GLU A 97 -7.35 9.36 18.68
N SER A 98 -6.13 9.47 18.14
CA SER A 98 -5.40 10.74 18.03
C SER A 98 -5.69 11.52 16.74
N LEU A 99 -6.50 10.97 15.83
CA LEU A 99 -6.74 11.50 14.49
C LEU A 99 -5.45 11.73 13.68
N ASP A 100 -4.44 10.88 13.86
CA ASP A 100 -3.16 10.99 13.17
C ASP A 100 -3.22 10.37 11.77
N THR A 101 -3.28 11.22 10.75
CA THR A 101 -3.34 10.83 9.33
C THR A 101 -1.97 10.84 8.65
N SER A 102 -0.89 11.15 9.37
CA SER A 102 0.45 11.39 8.80
C SER A 102 1.00 10.19 8.03
N LYS A 103 0.79 8.96 8.52
CA LYS A 103 1.18 7.73 7.82
C LYS A 103 0.54 7.64 6.43
N LEU A 104 -0.76 7.88 6.33
CA LEU A 104 -1.48 7.83 5.06
C LEU A 104 -1.02 8.96 4.14
N HIS A 105 -0.83 10.16 4.67
CA HIS A 105 -0.26 11.28 3.91
C HIS A 105 1.07 10.92 3.26
N HIS A 106 2.02 10.40 4.03
CA HIS A 106 3.32 10.01 3.49
C HIS A 106 3.21 8.94 2.41
N VAL A 107 2.31 7.97 2.57
CA VAL A 107 2.09 6.92 1.56
C VAL A 107 1.49 7.49 0.29
N PHE A 108 0.45 8.33 0.37
CA PHE A 108 -0.19 8.89 -0.82
C PHE A 108 0.64 10.00 -1.48
N GLU A 109 1.44 10.74 -0.73
CA GLU A 109 2.46 11.65 -1.25
C GLU A 109 3.52 10.87 -2.04
N PHE A 110 4.00 9.75 -1.49
CA PHE A 110 4.89 8.85 -2.22
C PHE A 110 4.20 8.28 -3.48
N ALA A 111 2.96 7.82 -3.35
CA ALA A 111 2.21 7.23 -4.46
C ALA A 111 1.99 8.21 -5.62
N THR A 112 1.95 9.50 -5.32
CA THR A 112 1.77 10.59 -6.31
C THR A 112 3.08 11.28 -6.71
N SER A 113 4.23 10.87 -6.15
CA SER A 113 5.53 11.53 -6.34
C SER A 113 6.05 11.46 -7.77
N SER A 114 5.80 10.35 -8.48
CA SER A 114 6.21 10.18 -9.88
C SER A 114 5.15 9.43 -10.68
N LEU A 115 5.13 9.67 -12.00
CA LEU A 115 4.18 9.01 -12.90
C LEU A 115 4.34 7.47 -12.91
N PRO A 116 5.57 6.91 -12.93
CA PRO A 116 5.75 5.47 -12.81
C PRO A 116 5.19 4.88 -11.51
N ILE A 117 5.45 5.53 -10.37
CA ILE A 117 4.94 5.06 -9.07
C ILE A 117 3.41 5.14 -9.02
N THR A 118 2.84 6.24 -9.51
CA THR A 118 1.38 6.40 -9.58
C THR A 118 0.74 5.26 -10.36
N ARG A 119 1.24 4.97 -11.57
CA ARG A 119 0.73 3.85 -12.38
C ARG A 119 0.96 2.50 -11.72
N PHE A 120 2.11 2.31 -11.08
CA PHE A 120 2.45 1.05 -10.42
C PHE A 120 1.48 0.72 -9.28
N LEU A 121 1.06 1.71 -8.48
CA LEU A 121 0.20 1.53 -7.30
C LEU A 121 -1.31 1.60 -7.61
N GLN A 122 -1.71 1.84 -8.86
CA GLN A 122 -3.12 1.93 -9.25
C GLN A 122 -3.89 0.67 -8.82
N GLY A 123 -4.89 0.84 -7.95
CA GLY A 123 -5.72 -0.26 -7.43
C GLY A 123 -4.97 -1.33 -6.63
N LYS A 124 -3.78 -1.03 -6.08
CA LYS A 124 -2.94 -2.00 -5.34
C LYS A 124 -2.83 -1.77 -3.84
N ILE A 125 -3.39 -0.68 -3.33
CA ILE A 125 -3.32 -0.33 -1.91
C ILE A 125 -4.49 -0.96 -1.17
N ASP A 126 -4.22 -1.69 -0.10
CA ASP A 126 -5.23 -2.16 0.84
C ASP A 126 -4.98 -1.52 2.22
N ILE A 127 -6.05 -1.22 2.95
CA ILE A 127 -5.98 -0.53 4.24
C ILE A 127 -6.80 -1.31 5.26
N THR A 128 -6.22 -1.63 6.41
CA THR A 128 -6.93 -2.26 7.52
C THR A 128 -6.74 -1.49 8.81
N PHE A 129 -7.61 -1.78 9.78
CA PHE A 129 -7.56 -1.23 11.12
C PHE A 129 -7.18 -2.34 12.11
N ASN A 130 -6.24 -2.04 13.00
CA ASN A 130 -5.80 -2.95 14.07
C ASN A 130 -6.23 -2.43 15.45
N GLY A 131 -6.60 -3.34 16.35
CA GLY A 131 -7.00 -3.02 17.72
C GLY A 131 -8.51 -2.81 17.94
N TYR A 132 -9.35 -3.29 17.00
CA TYR A 132 -10.81 -3.27 17.06
C TYR A 132 -11.43 -4.68 17.02
N ASP A 133 -10.65 -5.73 17.29
CA ASP A 133 -11.07 -7.13 17.11
C ASP A 133 -12.26 -7.55 17.99
N PHE A 134 -12.55 -6.79 19.06
CA PHE A 134 -13.61 -7.06 20.02
C PHE A 134 -14.67 -5.95 20.05
N ASP A 135 -14.56 -4.94 19.18
CA ASP A 135 -15.47 -3.80 19.10
C ASP A 135 -16.58 -4.06 18.07
N ASP A 136 -17.53 -3.11 17.97
CA ASP A 136 -18.54 -3.12 16.92
C ASP A 136 -17.89 -3.01 15.52
N GLU A 137 -18.68 -3.23 14.47
CA GLU A 137 -18.24 -3.03 13.09
C GLU A 137 -17.64 -1.63 12.90
N LEU A 138 -16.53 -1.52 12.15
CA LEU A 138 -15.75 -0.28 12.04
C LEU A 138 -16.60 0.95 11.64
N TYR A 139 -17.62 0.77 10.81
CA TYR A 139 -18.53 1.86 10.39
C TYR A 139 -19.49 2.34 11.49
N MET A 140 -19.61 1.62 12.62
CA MET A 140 -20.40 2.02 13.78
C MET A 140 -19.60 2.82 14.80
N ILE A 141 -18.27 2.72 14.76
CA ILE A 141 -17.39 3.37 15.72
C ILE A 141 -17.20 4.83 15.33
N ASP A 142 -17.71 5.76 16.14
CA ASP A 142 -17.71 7.20 15.86
C ASP A 142 -16.29 7.75 15.58
N ASP A 143 -15.29 7.32 16.33
CA ASP A 143 -13.92 7.81 16.15
C ASP A 143 -13.28 7.28 14.86
N VAL A 144 -13.59 6.03 14.46
CA VAL A 144 -13.19 5.48 13.16
C VAL A 144 -13.86 6.27 12.03
N ARG A 145 -15.15 6.59 12.15
CA ARG A 145 -15.87 7.40 11.16
C ARG A 145 -15.27 8.79 11.02
N LYS A 146 -14.97 9.47 12.15
CA LYS A 146 -14.31 10.79 12.15
C LYS A 146 -12.94 10.73 11.48
N PHE A 147 -12.15 9.70 11.81
CA PHE A 147 -10.84 9.48 11.21
C PHE A 147 -10.94 9.29 9.69
N MET A 148 -11.82 8.41 9.21
CA MET A 148 -12.02 8.17 7.77
C MET A 148 -12.48 9.43 7.03
N ARG A 149 -13.36 10.23 7.62
CA ARG A 149 -13.76 11.51 7.03
C ARG A 149 -12.57 12.45 6.89
N LYS A 150 -11.77 12.61 7.96
CA LYS A 150 -10.54 13.42 7.93
C LYS A 150 -9.57 12.94 6.83
N VAL A 151 -9.32 11.64 6.75
CA VAL A 151 -8.47 11.06 5.70
C VAL A 151 -9.02 11.40 4.31
N SER A 152 -10.32 11.25 4.10
CA SER A 152 -10.91 11.53 2.80
C SER A 152 -10.91 13.01 2.44
N ASP A 153 -11.05 13.92 3.41
CA ASP A 153 -10.96 15.37 3.20
C ASP A 153 -9.53 15.81 2.85
N GLU A 154 -8.53 15.08 3.33
CA GLU A 154 -7.11 15.39 3.15
C GLU A 154 -6.48 14.66 1.95
N ILE A 155 -7.02 13.51 1.55
CA ILE A 155 -6.50 12.65 0.49
C ILE A 155 -7.61 12.38 -0.52
N ASN A 156 -7.50 12.97 -1.72
CA ASN A 156 -8.52 12.94 -2.77
C ASN A 156 -8.35 11.80 -3.79
N CYS A 157 -7.35 10.93 -3.63
CA CYS A 157 -6.96 9.95 -4.63
C CYS A 157 -7.27 8.49 -4.25
N LEU A 158 -8.13 8.26 -3.26
CA LEU A 158 -8.44 6.91 -2.76
C LEU A 158 -9.02 6.01 -3.85
N PHE A 159 -9.89 6.55 -4.72
CA PHE A 159 -10.49 5.80 -5.82
C PHE A 159 -9.49 5.29 -6.86
N PHE A 160 -8.35 5.97 -7.02
CA PHE A 160 -7.34 5.56 -7.99
C PHE A 160 -6.44 4.44 -7.45
N PHE A 161 -6.10 4.50 -6.16
CA PHE A 161 -5.07 3.65 -5.57
C PHE A 161 -5.60 2.45 -4.79
N ILE A 162 -6.75 2.58 -4.13
CA ILE A 162 -7.27 1.50 -3.29
C ILE A 162 -7.74 0.34 -4.15
N ASN A 163 -7.41 -0.89 -3.74
CA ASN A 163 -7.90 -2.10 -4.37
C ASN A 163 -9.40 -2.28 -4.07
N PRO A 164 -10.30 -2.16 -5.08
CA PRO A 164 -11.74 -2.35 -4.86
C PRO A 164 -12.11 -3.81 -4.54
N ASN A 165 -11.22 -4.76 -4.84
CA ASN A 165 -11.37 -6.17 -4.49
C ASN A 165 -10.53 -6.56 -3.26
N GLY A 166 -10.02 -5.57 -2.52
CA GLY A 166 -9.23 -5.80 -1.31
C GLY A 166 -10.03 -6.56 -0.26
N ILE A 167 -9.34 -7.35 0.58
CA ILE A 167 -9.97 -8.18 1.60
C ILE A 167 -10.64 -7.29 2.65
N SER A 168 -10.05 -6.12 2.92
CA SER A 168 -10.57 -5.16 3.89
C SER A 168 -11.90 -4.53 3.47
N GLN A 169 -12.21 -4.49 2.16
CA GLN A 169 -13.32 -3.70 1.61
C GLN A 169 -13.33 -2.24 2.08
N ILE A 170 -12.15 -1.64 2.27
CA ILE A 170 -12.02 -0.34 2.96
C ILE A 170 -12.81 0.81 2.31
N LEU A 171 -12.95 0.84 0.98
CA LEU A 171 -13.73 1.86 0.28
C LEU A 171 -15.20 1.88 0.75
N ARG A 172 -15.74 0.71 1.09
CA ARG A 172 -17.09 0.60 1.66
C ARG A 172 -17.15 1.25 3.04
N TYR A 173 -16.15 1.05 3.90
CA TYR A 173 -16.12 1.70 5.21
C TYR A 173 -15.95 3.22 5.09
N PHE A 174 -15.10 3.70 4.17
CA PHE A 174 -15.02 5.12 3.85
C PHE A 174 -16.39 5.66 3.45
N PHE A 175 -17.07 5.04 2.49
CA PHE A 175 -18.41 5.45 2.09
C PHE A 175 -19.40 5.47 3.26
N LEU A 176 -19.45 4.40 4.06
CA LEU A 176 -20.34 4.31 5.23
C LEU A 176 -20.03 5.34 6.31
N SER A 177 -18.79 5.81 6.41
CA SER A 177 -18.43 6.91 7.31
C SER A 177 -19.16 8.21 6.94
N PHE A 178 -19.47 8.41 5.64
CA PHE A 178 -20.16 9.58 5.08
C PHE A 178 -21.69 9.42 4.98
N THR A 179 -22.27 8.31 5.43
CA THR A 179 -23.72 8.07 5.40
C THR A 179 -24.27 7.91 6.80
N ASN A 180 -25.52 8.32 7.05
CA ASN A 180 -26.18 7.96 8.30
C ASN A 180 -26.88 6.61 8.12
N ILE A 181 -26.74 5.73 9.10
CA ILE A 181 -27.38 4.42 9.10
C ILE A 181 -28.67 4.55 9.91
N ASN A 182 -29.81 4.55 9.22
CA ASN A 182 -31.12 4.72 9.83
C ASN A 182 -31.63 3.40 10.43
N ASN A 183 -31.32 2.29 9.78
CA ASN A 183 -31.74 0.95 10.19
C ASN A 183 -30.74 -0.10 9.70
N GLN A 184 -30.66 -1.21 10.43
CA GLN A 184 -29.90 -2.39 10.07
C GLN A 184 -30.78 -3.63 10.23
N GLU A 185 -30.98 -4.34 9.13
CA GLU A 185 -31.72 -5.60 9.10
C GLU A 185 -30.79 -6.73 8.69
N ILE A 186 -30.86 -7.86 9.37
CA ILE A 186 -30.18 -9.08 8.97
C ILE A 186 -31.22 -9.97 8.31
N ASP A 187 -31.00 -10.31 7.04
CA ASP A 187 -31.92 -11.19 6.33
C ASP A 187 -31.78 -12.66 6.79
N SER A 188 -32.69 -13.51 6.32
CA SER A 188 -32.69 -14.95 6.66
C SER A 188 -31.44 -15.72 6.20
N ASN A 189 -30.62 -15.12 5.33
CA ASN A 189 -29.36 -15.68 4.83
C ASN A 189 -28.15 -15.12 5.58
N GLY A 190 -28.35 -14.27 6.58
CA GLY A 190 -27.29 -13.60 7.34
C GLY A 190 -26.70 -12.37 6.65
N MET A 191 -27.30 -11.89 5.56
CA MET A 191 -26.85 -10.67 4.88
C MET A 191 -27.35 -9.44 5.63
N ILE A 192 -26.43 -8.51 5.89
CA ILE A 192 -26.73 -7.23 6.51
C ILE A 192 -27.24 -6.26 5.44
N LYS A 193 -28.48 -5.81 5.58
CA LYS A 193 -29.09 -4.74 4.80
C LYS A 193 -29.11 -3.47 5.62
N LEU A 194 -28.45 -2.43 5.10
CA LEU A 194 -28.39 -1.11 5.74
C LEU A 194 -29.35 -0.16 5.03
N ASP A 195 -30.18 0.55 5.80
CA ASP A 195 -30.92 1.71 5.32
C ASP A 195 -30.08 2.97 5.53
N LEU A 196 -29.69 3.63 4.43
CA LEU A 196 -28.68 4.69 4.42
C LEU A 196 -29.29 6.03 4.02
N ASP A 197 -29.04 7.09 4.79
CA ASP A 197 -29.18 8.48 4.34
C ASP A 197 -27.89 8.92 3.64
N LEU A 198 -28.01 9.21 2.34
CA LEU A 198 -26.90 9.54 1.44
C LEU A 198 -26.63 11.04 1.30
N LYS A 199 -27.28 11.91 2.10
CA LYS A 199 -27.11 13.37 1.96
C LYS A 199 -25.65 13.83 1.96
N ASP A 200 -24.84 13.27 2.85
CA ASP A 200 -23.44 13.69 3.02
C ASP A 200 -22.46 12.90 2.14
N SER A 201 -22.89 11.80 1.51
CA SER A 201 -22.02 11.00 0.65
C SER A 201 -21.64 11.70 -0.65
N LYS A 202 -22.39 12.74 -1.04
CA LYS A 202 -22.08 13.54 -2.23
C LYS A 202 -20.69 14.18 -2.12
N LEU A 203 -20.33 14.71 -0.95
CA LEU A 203 -19.03 15.36 -0.73
C LEU A 203 -17.88 14.37 -0.90
N PHE A 204 -18.04 13.15 -0.38
CA PHE A 204 -17.09 12.06 -0.57
C PHE A 204 -16.86 11.76 -2.04
N PHE A 205 -17.94 11.55 -2.82
CA PHE A 205 -17.81 11.26 -4.25
C PHE A 205 -17.19 12.41 -5.01
N GLU A 206 -17.67 13.65 -4.84
CA GLU A 206 -17.13 14.80 -5.56
C GLU A 206 -15.64 14.98 -5.30
N HIS A 207 -15.21 14.86 -4.05
CA HIS A 207 -13.81 15.01 -3.69
C HIS A 207 -12.93 13.89 -4.29
N GLN A 208 -13.35 12.63 -4.17
CA GLN A 208 -12.57 11.49 -4.67
C GLN A 208 -12.59 11.37 -6.20
N PHE A 209 -13.68 11.77 -6.87
CA PHE A 209 -13.73 11.81 -8.33
C PHE A 209 -12.83 12.91 -8.91
N ASN A 210 -12.67 14.03 -8.21
CA ASN A 210 -11.72 15.06 -8.64
C ASN A 210 -10.29 14.51 -8.69
N GLY A 211 -9.82 13.83 -7.63
CA GLY A 211 -8.48 13.24 -7.63
C GLY A 211 -8.35 12.06 -8.60
N LEU A 212 -9.39 11.24 -8.77
CA LEU A 212 -9.40 10.20 -9.81
C LEU A 212 -9.19 10.79 -11.21
N ASN A 213 -9.94 11.83 -11.56
CA ASN A 213 -9.86 12.48 -12.86
C ASN A 213 -8.48 13.08 -13.09
N GLU A 214 -7.95 13.83 -12.11
CA GLU A 214 -6.61 14.42 -12.15
C GLU A 214 -5.52 13.36 -12.39
N LEU A 215 -5.55 12.26 -11.64
CA LEU A 215 -4.56 11.20 -11.78
C LEU A 215 -4.70 10.43 -13.10
N THR A 216 -5.92 10.19 -13.57
CA THR A 216 -6.13 9.54 -14.87
C THR A 216 -5.65 10.41 -16.03
N GLU A 217 -5.88 11.73 -15.97
CA GLU A 217 -5.34 12.69 -16.95
C GLU A 217 -3.82 12.73 -16.90
N ARG A 218 -3.23 12.84 -15.70
CA ARG A 218 -1.78 12.80 -15.49
C ARG A 218 -1.17 11.51 -16.04
N CYS A 219 -1.84 10.38 -15.87
CA CYS A 219 -1.45 9.07 -16.38
C CYS A 219 -1.72 8.85 -17.87
N ASN A 220 -2.25 9.83 -18.61
CA ASN A 220 -2.69 9.69 -20.01
C ASN A 220 -3.63 8.51 -20.23
N MET A 221 -4.51 8.24 -19.27
CA MET A 221 -5.51 7.17 -19.36
C MET A 221 -6.69 7.63 -20.19
N SER A 222 -7.27 6.69 -20.93
CA SER A 222 -8.51 6.93 -21.65
C SER A 222 -9.71 7.06 -20.70
N ILE A 223 -10.78 7.68 -21.19
CA ILE A 223 -12.07 7.74 -20.48
C ILE A 223 -12.58 6.32 -20.17
N TYR A 224 -12.31 5.35 -21.03
CA TYR A 224 -12.70 3.96 -20.80
C TYR A 224 -12.01 3.36 -19.57
N GLU A 225 -10.71 3.61 -19.40
CA GLU A 225 -9.96 3.12 -18.23
C GLU A 225 -10.37 3.83 -16.94
N ASN A 226 -10.61 5.15 -16.98
CA ASN A 226 -11.18 5.89 -15.85
C ASN A 226 -12.56 5.33 -15.43
N LYS A 227 -13.43 5.06 -16.41
CA LYS A 227 -14.74 4.42 -16.14
C LYS A 227 -14.58 3.03 -15.54
N LYS A 228 -13.62 2.23 -15.99
CA LYS A 228 -13.34 0.91 -15.42
C LYS A 228 -13.00 1.00 -13.93
N ILE A 229 -12.18 1.98 -13.52
CA ILE A 229 -11.89 2.24 -12.11
C ILE A 229 -13.16 2.65 -11.37
N THR A 230 -13.92 3.61 -11.93
CA THR A 230 -15.18 4.10 -11.35
C THR A 230 -16.17 2.97 -11.08
N TYR A 231 -16.38 2.08 -12.06
CA TYR A 231 -17.29 0.96 -11.92
C TYR A 231 -16.82 -0.04 -10.86
N ALA A 232 -15.52 -0.33 -10.79
CA ALA A 232 -14.98 -1.19 -9.74
C ALA A 232 -15.17 -0.58 -8.33
N VAL A 233 -15.03 0.74 -8.19
CA VAL A 233 -15.32 1.46 -6.94
C VAL A 233 -16.81 1.35 -6.57
N PHE A 234 -17.71 1.55 -7.53
CA PHE A 234 -19.15 1.42 -7.29
C PHE A 234 -19.56 -0.01 -6.94
N ASP A 235 -19.00 -1.02 -7.60
CA ASP A 235 -19.22 -2.43 -7.28
C ASP A 235 -18.76 -2.74 -5.85
N CYS A 236 -17.58 -2.26 -5.44
CA CYS A 236 -17.06 -2.44 -4.08
C CYS A 236 -17.96 -1.80 -3.01
N ILE A 237 -18.49 -0.61 -3.28
CA ILE A 237 -19.35 0.12 -2.33
C ILE A 237 -20.80 -0.40 -2.37
N GLY A 238 -21.18 -1.14 -3.41
CA GLY A 238 -22.53 -1.68 -3.59
C GLY A 238 -23.54 -0.69 -4.18
N ILE A 239 -23.06 0.27 -4.98
CA ILE A 239 -23.90 1.25 -5.70
C ILE A 239 -24.12 0.78 -7.14
N PRO A 240 -25.37 0.67 -7.61
CA PRO A 240 -25.63 0.30 -8.99
C PRO A 240 -25.19 1.40 -9.96
N HIS A 241 -24.60 0.99 -11.09
CA HIS A 241 -24.12 1.88 -12.15
C HIS A 241 -24.54 1.38 -13.55
N SER A 242 -24.46 2.26 -14.55
CA SER A 242 -24.91 2.02 -15.93
C SER A 242 -23.85 2.38 -16.97
#